data_AF-M3B813-F1
#
_entry.id   AF-M3B813-F1
#
_cell.length_a   1.000
_cell.length_b   1.000
_cell.length_c   1.000
_cell.angle_alpha   90.00
_cell.angle_beta   90.00
_cell.angle_gamma   90.00
#
_symmetry.space_group_name_H-M   'P 1'
#
loop_
_entity.id
_entity.type
_entity.pdbx_description
1 polymer ?
#
loop_
_entity_poly.entity_id
_entity_poly.type
_entity_poly.pdbx_seq_one_letter_code
_entity_poly.pdbx_strand_id
1 'polypeptide(L)'
;MSSLLVGARELLASLTPRWSFFSSFTTFSLFLHSYIFRKSRNLIAAVMATMPRRDSKFTIEPEPEPKRRMAHLKTKEECRLGNETIQVWTVELPSKHAEGILKVIKDEIPGQDSIDLQHLRRFAKPKYLPDHVLGKRDLAKAMYAVPRAWESIPSTVMQAPGSTAWEYSTPASGKARSSGARPATLHLLVCPTRVISLRDLFDVLKEFPPFCSNAESWAYPLELKEITVPLLAPTSPKQANDWSKEYWPTFYRKTNPFGAHPSSIKKAEEELQAPSEDNIGVDEAFELARKAGEENRRKGIGTGTGCVVVERVDGKTQIIAVAGDARWAPRVPNIPEPDPKSSRQGNMMGHAVMRAVGMIGRKRLRVATMAIAKSAAKAESNFHKGGLAVDPAARDAFFADLPITELERVYFEKDNLKPDGYLCLKLEVFLTHEPCIMCSMGLVHSRVGRVIFKTRMPETGGLTAEMNSNDSGPVGLGYGMCWRKELNWQFMCWEYIPVEESGTVDRQSSVEVLRDEKYPPSPTDDTPPQDIESANVTVTSFARMHV
;
A
#
# COMPACT_ATOMS: atom_id res chain seq x y z
N MET A 1 27.06 -34.15 69.05
CA MET A 1 26.84 -35.61 69.23
C MET A 1 26.14 -36.07 67.95
N SER A 2 26.90 -36.59 66.99
CA SER A 2 26.99 -38.04 66.65
C SER A 2 25.66 -38.59 66.11
N SER A 3 25.52 -39.36 65.05
CA SER A 3 26.34 -39.89 63.95
C SER A 3 25.50 -41.04 63.36
N LEU A 4 25.57 -41.24 62.04
CA LEU A 4 25.60 -42.56 61.35
C LEU A 4 24.50 -43.62 61.58
N LEU A 5 23.91 -44.08 60.46
CA LEU A 5 23.55 -45.48 60.18
C LEU A 5 24.05 -45.78 58.76
N VAL A 6 25.14 -46.53 58.54
CA VAL A 6 25.35 -48.00 58.60
C VAL A 6 25.01 -48.70 57.28
N GLY A 7 25.99 -49.45 56.73
CA GLY A 7 25.79 -50.45 55.67
C GLY A 7 27.08 -51.04 55.08
N ALA A 8 27.70 -52.00 55.80
CA ALA A 8 28.56 -53.14 55.42
C ALA A 8 29.37 -53.12 54.09
N ARG A 9 30.72 -53.16 54.04
CA ARG A 9 31.66 -54.31 54.25
C ARG A 9 31.16 -55.62 53.61
N GLU A 10 31.89 -56.42 52.84
CA GLU A 10 33.28 -56.57 52.43
C GLU A 10 33.27 -57.78 51.46
N LEU A 11 34.17 -57.88 50.46
CA LEU A 11 34.79 -59.15 50.06
C LEU A 11 35.91 -58.94 49.02
N LEU A 12 37.13 -59.01 49.58
CA LEU A 12 38.38 -59.55 49.03
C LEU A 12 39.17 -58.82 47.93
N ALA A 13 40.26 -58.22 48.38
CA ALA A 13 41.50 -58.04 47.65
C ALA A 13 42.33 -59.35 47.64
N SER A 14 42.94 -59.67 46.49
CA SER A 14 44.38 -59.92 46.32
C SER A 14 44.65 -60.91 45.16
N LEU A 15 45.56 -60.51 44.25
CA LEU A 15 46.59 -61.31 43.55
C LEU A 15 47.03 -60.57 42.27
N THR A 16 48.20 -59.94 42.34
CA THR A 16 49.05 -59.48 41.20
C THR A 16 49.89 -60.68 40.69
N PRO A 17 50.47 -60.76 39.45
CA PRO A 17 51.16 -59.67 38.72
C PRO A 17 51.13 -59.69 37.16
N ARG A 18 51.69 -58.61 36.57
CA ARG A 18 52.27 -58.40 35.21
C ARG A 18 51.77 -59.26 34.01
N TRP A 19 51.42 -58.59 32.90
CA TRP A 19 52.18 -58.58 31.63
C TRP A 19 51.58 -57.56 30.65
N SER A 20 52.48 -56.76 30.06
CA SER A 20 52.24 -55.69 29.10
C SER A 20 52.00 -56.26 27.70
N PHE A 21 50.96 -55.86 26.97
CA PHE A 21 50.94 -55.74 25.50
C PHE A 21 49.61 -55.06 25.10
N PHE A 22 49.67 -54.10 24.16
CA PHE A 22 48.57 -53.31 23.58
C PHE A 22 48.06 -52.07 24.34
N SER A 23 48.85 -50.99 24.33
CA SER A 23 48.32 -49.60 24.35
C SER A 23 49.38 -48.59 23.88
N SER A 24 49.86 -48.74 22.64
CA SER A 24 50.78 -47.75 22.05
C SER A 24 50.57 -47.49 20.55
N PHE A 25 49.39 -47.83 20.00
CA PHE A 25 49.11 -47.64 18.57
C PHE A 25 48.06 -46.58 18.24
N THR A 26 47.43 -45.94 19.22
CA THR A 26 46.36 -44.94 18.97
C THR A 26 46.77 -43.49 19.18
N THR A 27 47.94 -43.21 19.75
CA THR A 27 48.43 -41.83 19.97
C THR A 27 49.42 -41.32 18.93
N PHE A 28 49.93 -42.16 18.01
CA PHE A 28 50.84 -41.72 16.94
C PHE A 28 50.11 -41.31 15.65
N SER A 29 48.90 -41.84 15.40
CA SER A 29 48.13 -41.56 14.17
C SER A 29 47.52 -40.15 14.13
N LEU A 30 47.06 -39.63 15.27
CA LEU A 30 46.42 -38.30 15.35
C LEU A 30 47.42 -37.14 15.25
N PHE A 31 48.68 -37.34 15.66
CA PHE A 31 49.71 -36.30 15.54
C PHE A 31 50.27 -36.18 14.12
N LEU A 32 50.40 -37.30 13.40
CA LEU A 32 50.91 -37.29 12.03
C LEU A 32 49.90 -36.69 11.03
N HIS A 33 48.60 -36.95 11.23
CA HIS A 33 47.55 -36.38 10.38
C HIS A 33 47.43 -34.85 10.55
N SER A 34 47.54 -34.37 11.80
CA SER A 34 47.50 -32.94 12.13
C SER A 34 48.72 -32.18 11.58
N TYR A 35 49.90 -32.81 11.57
CA TYR A 35 51.14 -32.20 11.09
C TYR A 35 51.21 -32.14 9.56
N ILE A 36 50.74 -33.17 8.85
CA ILE A 36 50.72 -33.22 7.38
C ILE A 36 49.65 -32.27 6.79
N PHE A 37 48.49 -32.13 7.45
CA PHE A 37 47.47 -31.15 7.03
C PHE A 37 47.89 -29.69 7.23
N ARG A 38 48.69 -29.41 8.27
CA ARG A 38 49.16 -28.04 8.55
C ARG A 38 50.29 -27.62 7.60
N LYS A 39 51.15 -28.56 7.18
CA LYS A 39 52.24 -28.31 6.22
C LYS A 39 51.73 -28.17 4.77
N SER A 40 50.69 -28.91 4.39
CA SER A 40 50.06 -28.79 3.06
C SER A 40 49.29 -27.48 2.87
N ARG A 41 48.59 -26.97 3.90
CA ARG A 41 47.95 -25.64 3.85
C ARG A 41 48.95 -24.50 3.70
N ASN A 42 50.10 -24.57 4.37
CA ASN A 42 51.14 -23.54 4.27
C ASN A 42 51.89 -23.58 2.94
N LEU A 43 52.05 -24.77 2.33
CA LEU A 43 52.66 -24.90 1.00
C LEU A 43 51.73 -24.39 -0.11
N ILE A 44 50.42 -24.65 -0.02
CA ILE A 44 49.43 -24.12 -0.97
C ILE A 44 49.31 -22.59 -0.84
N ALA A 45 49.33 -22.06 0.38
CA ALA A 45 49.33 -20.61 0.62
C ALA A 45 50.60 -19.92 0.11
N ALA A 46 51.77 -20.55 0.24
CA ALA A 46 53.03 -20.03 -0.27
C ALA A 46 53.11 -20.07 -1.81
N VAL A 47 52.60 -21.14 -2.44
CA VAL A 47 52.53 -21.25 -3.92
C VAL A 47 51.52 -20.26 -4.52
N MET A 48 50.39 -20.02 -3.83
CA MET A 48 49.41 -18.98 -4.20
C MET A 48 49.98 -17.56 -4.03
N ALA A 49 50.89 -17.34 -3.08
CA ALA A 49 51.56 -16.05 -2.86
C ALA A 49 52.66 -15.72 -3.87
N THR A 50 53.14 -16.71 -4.63
CA THR A 50 54.17 -16.54 -5.67
C THR A 50 53.64 -16.49 -7.10
N MET A 51 52.32 -16.62 -7.30
CA MET A 51 51.71 -16.43 -8.61
C MET A 51 51.56 -14.93 -8.91
N PRO A 52 52.01 -14.43 -10.08
CA PRO A 52 51.85 -13.03 -10.42
C PRO A 52 50.35 -12.71 -10.44
N ARG A 53 49.90 -11.86 -9.52
CA ARG A 53 48.57 -11.27 -9.56
C ARG A 53 48.41 -10.59 -10.90
N ARG A 54 47.58 -11.18 -11.75
CA ARG A 54 47.13 -10.56 -13.00
C ARG A 54 46.17 -9.45 -12.57
N ASP A 55 46.70 -8.24 -12.39
CA ASP A 55 45.90 -7.02 -12.27
C ASP A 55 45.21 -6.77 -13.61
N SER A 56 44.17 -7.56 -13.89
CA SER A 56 43.21 -7.18 -14.92
C SER A 56 42.33 -6.11 -14.31
N LYS A 57 42.63 -4.84 -14.62
CA LYS A 57 41.62 -3.78 -14.64
C LYS A 57 40.54 -4.18 -15.65
N PHE A 58 39.63 -5.06 -15.25
CA PHE A 58 38.30 -5.10 -15.84
C PHE A 58 37.55 -3.95 -15.18
N THR A 59 37.58 -2.79 -15.84
CA THR A 59 36.49 -1.84 -15.74
C THR A 59 35.25 -2.58 -16.24
N ILE A 60 34.53 -3.20 -15.31
CA ILE A 60 33.13 -3.54 -15.54
C ILE A 60 32.46 -2.18 -15.69
N GLU A 61 32.18 -1.78 -16.94
CA GLU A 61 31.22 -0.72 -17.17
C GLU A 61 29.93 -1.14 -16.45
N PRO A 62 29.38 -0.31 -15.55
CA PRO A 62 28.14 -0.68 -14.87
C PRO A 62 27.10 -1.00 -15.92
N GLU A 63 26.49 -2.18 -15.86
CA GLU A 63 25.36 -2.51 -16.73
C GLU A 63 24.35 -1.34 -16.66
N PRO A 64 23.80 -0.91 -17.80
CA PRO A 64 22.84 0.18 -17.81
C PRO A 64 21.68 -0.20 -16.87
N GLU A 65 21.47 0.57 -15.80
CA GLU A 65 20.36 0.31 -14.88
C GLU A 65 19.06 0.20 -15.72
N PRO A 66 18.22 -0.81 -15.45
CA PRO A 66 16.99 -0.97 -16.19
C PRO A 66 16.16 0.31 -16.07
N LYS A 67 15.60 0.78 -17.19
CA LYS A 67 14.71 1.96 -17.18
C LYS A 67 13.64 1.73 -16.12
N ARG A 68 13.39 2.69 -15.25
CA ARG A 68 12.39 2.58 -14.16
C ARG A 68 11.20 3.50 -14.41
N ARG A 69 10.07 3.18 -13.77
CA ARG A 69 8.85 3.99 -13.81
C ARG A 69 8.25 4.16 -12.43
N MET A 70 7.51 5.25 -12.26
CA MET A 70 6.70 5.47 -11.08
C MET A 70 5.46 4.57 -11.10
N ALA A 71 5.19 3.92 -9.99
CA ALA A 71 3.96 3.19 -9.74
C ALA A 71 3.29 3.76 -8.47
N HIS A 72 2.21 4.52 -8.65
CA HIS A 72 1.45 5.04 -7.52
C HIS A 72 0.88 3.90 -6.67
N LEU A 73 1.06 3.97 -5.36
CA LEU A 73 0.52 2.96 -4.45
C LEU A 73 -1.01 3.05 -4.39
N LYS A 74 -1.67 1.90 -4.46
CA LYS A 74 -3.12 1.81 -4.25
C LYS A 74 -3.43 2.03 -2.78
N THR A 75 -4.50 2.75 -2.50
CA THR A 75 -5.02 2.89 -1.12
C THR A 75 -5.66 1.59 -0.65
N LYS A 76 -5.86 1.46 0.67
CA LYS A 76 -6.50 0.26 1.24
C LYS A 76 -7.90 0.01 0.68
N GLU A 77 -8.68 1.08 0.49
CA GLU A 77 -10.02 0.95 -0.09
C GLU A 77 -9.95 0.60 -1.58
N GLU A 78 -8.96 1.08 -2.32
CA GLU A 78 -8.73 0.68 -3.71
C GLU A 78 -8.37 -0.81 -3.85
N CYS A 79 -7.61 -1.35 -2.90
CA CYS A 79 -7.29 -2.78 -2.85
C CYS A 79 -8.53 -3.64 -2.56
N ARG A 80 -9.54 -3.10 -1.86
CA ARG A 80 -10.81 -3.81 -1.55
C ARG A 80 -11.78 -3.84 -2.74
N LEU A 81 -11.66 -2.91 -3.69
CA LEU A 81 -12.58 -2.74 -4.83
C LEU A 81 -12.82 -4.00 -5.66
N GLY A 82 -11.82 -4.87 -5.78
CA GLY A 82 -11.94 -6.09 -6.59
C GLY A 82 -12.75 -7.21 -5.92
N ASN A 83 -12.92 -7.15 -4.58
CA ASN A 83 -13.36 -8.31 -3.81
C ASN A 83 -14.72 -8.12 -3.12
N GLU A 84 -15.21 -6.88 -2.99
CA GLU A 84 -16.44 -6.59 -2.25
C GLU A 84 -17.64 -6.39 -3.17
N THR A 85 -18.55 -7.37 -3.14
CA THR A 85 -19.83 -7.33 -3.81
C THR A 85 -20.97 -7.36 -2.81
N ILE A 86 -22.14 -6.90 -3.23
CA ILE A 86 -23.36 -6.90 -2.45
C ILE A 86 -24.53 -7.41 -3.29
N GLN A 87 -25.42 -8.15 -2.65
CA GLN A 87 -26.67 -8.60 -3.26
C GLN A 87 -27.72 -7.50 -3.16
N VAL A 88 -28.40 -7.22 -4.28
CA VAL A 88 -29.45 -6.20 -4.39
C VAL A 88 -30.67 -6.77 -5.12
N TRP A 89 -31.85 -6.27 -4.73
CA TRP A 89 -33.10 -6.57 -5.42
C TRP A 89 -33.24 -5.75 -6.70
N THR A 90 -33.72 -6.39 -7.75
CA THR A 90 -34.10 -5.74 -9.01
C THR A 90 -35.50 -6.10 -9.44
N VAL A 91 -36.17 -5.15 -10.10
CA VAL A 91 -37.54 -5.32 -10.60
C VAL A 91 -37.64 -4.85 -12.05
N GLU A 92 -38.34 -5.63 -12.88
CA GLU A 92 -38.66 -5.28 -14.26
C GLU A 92 -39.95 -4.44 -14.31
N LEU A 93 -39.93 -3.31 -15.03
CA LEU A 93 -41.12 -2.45 -15.18
C LEU A 93 -41.13 -1.65 -16.50
N PRO A 94 -42.30 -1.25 -17.02
CA PRO A 94 -42.40 -0.35 -18.17
C PRO A 94 -41.94 1.07 -17.85
N SER A 95 -41.20 1.71 -18.77
CA SER A 95 -40.62 3.05 -18.55
C SER A 95 -41.58 4.13 -18.07
N LYS A 96 -42.87 4.03 -18.41
CA LYS A 96 -43.91 4.98 -18.00
C LYS A 96 -44.14 5.03 -16.49
N HIS A 97 -43.86 3.93 -15.77
CA HIS A 97 -44.12 3.81 -14.33
C HIS A 97 -42.86 3.93 -13.47
N ALA A 98 -41.70 4.22 -14.08
CA ALA A 98 -40.39 4.23 -13.41
C ALA A 98 -40.31 5.21 -12.22
N GLU A 99 -40.71 6.46 -12.43
CA GLU A 99 -40.69 7.48 -11.37
C GLU A 99 -41.71 7.19 -10.26
N GLY A 100 -42.87 6.62 -10.62
CA GLY A 100 -43.91 6.25 -9.66
C GLY A 100 -43.44 5.18 -8.70
N ILE A 101 -42.88 4.08 -9.23
CA ILE A 101 -42.32 3.00 -8.41
C ILE A 101 -41.10 3.47 -7.61
N LEU A 102 -40.25 4.32 -8.17
CA LEU A 102 -39.12 4.89 -7.43
C LEU A 102 -39.58 5.71 -6.22
N LYS A 103 -40.68 6.46 -6.35
CA LYS A 103 -41.28 7.19 -5.23
C LYS A 103 -41.84 6.24 -4.18
N VAL A 104 -42.56 5.20 -4.59
CA VAL A 104 -43.08 4.17 -3.67
C VAL A 104 -41.94 3.53 -2.86
N ILE A 105 -40.84 3.16 -3.51
CA ILE A 105 -39.68 2.56 -2.81
C ILE A 105 -39.09 3.56 -1.80
N LYS A 106 -38.99 4.86 -2.15
CA LYS A 106 -38.50 5.91 -1.24
C LYS A 106 -39.39 6.10 -0.01
N ASP A 107 -40.70 6.02 -0.21
CA ASP A 107 -41.69 6.31 0.83
C ASP A 107 -41.91 5.08 1.75
N GLU A 108 -41.93 3.87 1.19
CA GLU A 108 -42.29 2.63 1.90
C GLU A 108 -41.09 1.81 2.42
N ILE A 109 -39.87 2.02 1.90
CA ILE A 109 -38.69 1.23 2.32
C ILE A 109 -37.72 2.10 3.13
N PRO A 110 -37.82 2.10 4.48
CA PRO A 110 -36.90 2.85 5.30
C PRO A 110 -35.48 2.27 5.20
N GLY A 111 -34.49 3.15 5.03
CA GLY A 111 -33.09 2.73 4.95
C GLY A 111 -32.64 2.16 3.61
N GLN A 112 -33.43 2.30 2.54
CA GLN A 112 -33.02 1.89 1.18
C GLN A 112 -31.68 2.50 0.73
N ASP A 113 -31.35 3.72 1.21
CA ASP A 113 -30.13 4.46 0.87
C ASP A 113 -29.06 4.33 1.96
N SER A 114 -29.15 3.31 2.85
CA SER A 114 -28.14 3.07 3.89
C SER A 114 -26.75 2.74 3.33
N ILE A 115 -26.69 2.25 2.09
CA ILE A 115 -25.47 1.94 1.35
C ILE A 115 -25.44 2.82 0.10
N ASP A 116 -24.34 3.55 -0.07
CA ASP A 116 -24.16 4.43 -1.22
C ASP A 116 -23.82 3.63 -2.48
N LEU A 117 -24.81 3.48 -3.37
CA LEU A 117 -24.69 2.82 -4.67
C LEU A 117 -24.81 3.81 -5.85
N GLN A 118 -24.47 5.09 -5.64
CA GLN A 118 -24.58 6.14 -6.67
C GLN A 118 -23.69 5.93 -7.91
N HIS A 119 -22.70 5.04 -7.83
CA HIS A 119 -21.90 4.62 -8.99
C HIS A 119 -22.67 3.69 -9.94
N LEU A 120 -23.77 3.09 -9.50
CA LEU A 120 -24.59 2.21 -10.33
C LEU A 120 -25.76 2.98 -10.97
N ARG A 121 -26.14 2.61 -12.19
CA ARG A 121 -27.35 3.14 -12.82
C ARG A 121 -28.58 2.58 -12.12
N ARG A 122 -29.35 3.43 -11.44
CA ARG A 122 -30.60 2.99 -10.78
C ARG A 122 -31.63 2.40 -11.76
N PHE A 123 -31.61 2.84 -13.02
CA PHE A 123 -32.38 2.25 -14.13
C PHE A 123 -31.47 1.78 -15.26
N ALA A 124 -31.72 0.58 -15.77
CA ALA A 124 -31.01 0.01 -16.91
C ALA A 124 -31.99 -0.46 -18.00
N LYS A 125 -31.57 -0.32 -19.27
CA LYS A 125 -32.29 -0.93 -20.40
C LYS A 125 -31.77 -2.36 -20.59
N PRO A 126 -32.63 -3.31 -21.02
CA PRO A 126 -32.23 -4.70 -21.23
C PRO A 126 -30.96 -4.87 -22.08
N LYS A 127 -30.80 -4.05 -23.13
CA LYS A 127 -29.62 -4.09 -24.03
C LYS A 127 -28.27 -3.76 -23.39
N TYR A 128 -28.26 -3.19 -22.18
CA TYR A 128 -27.05 -2.85 -21.44
C TYR A 128 -26.83 -3.77 -20.24
N LEU A 129 -27.71 -4.76 -20.04
CA LEU A 129 -27.61 -5.70 -18.93
C LEU A 129 -26.90 -6.97 -19.36
N PRO A 130 -26.13 -7.61 -18.47
CA PRO A 130 -25.52 -8.91 -18.74
C PRO A 130 -26.56 -10.02 -18.88
N ASP A 131 -26.21 -11.09 -19.59
CA ASP A 131 -27.11 -12.21 -19.87
C ASP A 131 -27.60 -12.93 -18.61
N HIS A 132 -26.80 -12.99 -17.53
CA HIS A 132 -27.20 -13.62 -16.26
C HIS A 132 -28.21 -12.78 -15.46
N VAL A 133 -28.32 -11.47 -15.73
CA VAL A 133 -29.32 -10.56 -15.14
C VAL A 133 -30.62 -10.61 -15.96
N LEU A 134 -30.49 -10.78 -17.27
CA LEU A 134 -31.62 -10.96 -18.18
C LEU A 134 -32.27 -12.34 -17.95
N GLY A 135 -33.59 -12.38 -17.74
CA GLY A 135 -34.29 -13.65 -17.59
C GLY A 135 -34.39 -14.38 -18.94
N LYS A 136 -34.66 -15.69 -18.94
CA LYS A 136 -35.00 -16.45 -20.16
C LYS A 136 -36.13 -15.79 -20.97
N ARG A 137 -37.06 -15.13 -20.26
CA ARG A 137 -38.18 -14.37 -20.84
C ARG A 137 -37.75 -13.07 -21.51
N ASP A 138 -36.73 -12.40 -20.98
CA ASP A 138 -36.20 -11.13 -21.51
C ASP A 138 -35.40 -11.36 -22.80
N LEU A 139 -34.62 -12.44 -22.83
CA LEU A 139 -33.94 -12.92 -24.02
C LEU A 139 -34.95 -13.31 -25.12
N ALA A 140 -36.03 -14.01 -24.76
CA ALA A 140 -37.11 -14.31 -25.71
C ALA A 140 -37.83 -13.04 -26.20
N LYS A 141 -38.18 -12.09 -25.31
CA LYS A 141 -38.79 -10.80 -25.69
C LYS A 141 -37.89 -10.02 -26.67
N ALA A 142 -36.57 -10.05 -26.49
CA ALA A 142 -35.61 -9.41 -27.38
C ALA A 142 -35.49 -10.13 -28.73
N MET A 143 -35.47 -11.48 -28.74
CA MET A 143 -35.39 -12.29 -29.97
C MET A 143 -36.67 -12.24 -30.82
N TYR A 144 -37.85 -12.13 -30.20
CA TYR A 144 -39.14 -12.04 -30.89
C TYR A 144 -39.64 -10.60 -31.12
N ALA A 145 -38.78 -9.59 -30.92
CA ALA A 145 -39.04 -8.22 -31.36
C ALA A 145 -38.92 -8.12 -32.89
N VAL A 146 -39.80 -8.83 -33.60
CA VAL A 146 -39.96 -8.74 -35.06
C VAL A 146 -40.62 -7.39 -35.35
N PRO A 147 -39.97 -6.45 -36.07
CA PRO A 147 -40.67 -5.28 -36.60
C PRO A 147 -41.79 -5.79 -37.49
N ARG A 148 -43.05 -5.52 -37.11
CA ARG A 148 -44.18 -5.96 -37.94
C ARG A 148 -44.21 -5.07 -39.17
N ALA A 149 -44.26 -5.68 -40.36
CA ALA A 149 -44.20 -5.01 -41.66
C ALA A 149 -45.26 -3.91 -41.93
N TRP A 150 -46.15 -3.61 -40.98
CA TRP A 150 -47.07 -2.47 -41.04
C TRP A 150 -46.52 -1.19 -40.39
N GLU A 151 -45.36 -1.25 -39.71
CA GLU A 151 -44.70 -0.09 -39.09
C GLU A 151 -43.84 0.73 -40.09
N SER A 152 -43.67 0.25 -41.32
CA SER A 152 -43.02 1.00 -42.41
C SER A 152 -44.05 1.64 -43.34
N ILE A 153 -44.50 2.84 -43.00
CA ILE A 153 -45.12 3.76 -43.99
C ILE A 153 -44.06 4.84 -44.27
N PRO A 154 -43.66 5.05 -45.54
CA PRO A 154 -42.62 6.01 -45.85
C PRO A 154 -43.11 7.45 -45.65
N SER A 155 -42.21 8.28 -45.12
CA SER A 155 -42.42 9.71 -44.90
C SER A 155 -42.59 10.44 -46.23
N THR A 156 -43.78 10.97 -46.52
CA THR A 156 -43.95 12.01 -47.54
C THR A 156 -45.00 13.04 -47.17
N VAL A 157 -44.53 14.30 -47.16
CA VAL A 157 -45.19 15.53 -47.66
C VAL A 157 -45.94 16.46 -46.66
N MET A 158 -45.22 17.55 -46.35
CA MET A 158 -45.58 18.99 -46.29
C MET A 158 -46.17 19.68 -45.04
N GLN A 159 -45.48 20.79 -44.67
CA GLN A 159 -45.90 21.92 -43.81
C GLN A 159 -46.94 22.80 -44.57
N ALA A 160 -47.63 23.84 -44.04
CA ALA A 160 -47.53 24.77 -42.90
C ALA A 160 -48.94 25.44 -42.73
N PRO A 161 -49.18 26.65 -42.16
CA PRO A 161 -48.50 27.48 -41.14
C PRO A 161 -49.46 28.07 -40.04
N GLY A 162 -48.91 28.72 -39.01
CA GLY A 162 -49.61 29.79 -38.25
C GLY A 162 -50.12 29.44 -36.84
N SER A 163 -49.39 29.89 -35.81
CA SER A 163 -49.94 30.59 -34.63
C SER A 163 -48.83 30.85 -33.61
N THR A 164 -48.67 32.11 -33.27
CA THR A 164 -47.82 32.73 -32.26
C THR A 164 -48.61 32.91 -30.97
N ALA A 165 -48.35 32.12 -29.93
CA ALA A 165 -48.62 32.47 -28.52
C ALA A 165 -47.99 31.44 -27.58
N TRP A 166 -47.27 31.94 -26.56
CA TRP A 166 -46.82 31.19 -25.40
C TRP A 166 -47.89 31.29 -24.32
N GLU A 167 -48.51 30.17 -23.92
CA GLU A 167 -49.27 30.12 -22.66
C GLU A 167 -49.36 28.69 -22.08
N TYR A 168 -49.33 28.66 -20.75
CA TYR A 168 -49.18 27.50 -19.87
C TYR A 168 -50.33 26.49 -20.05
N SER A 169 -50.04 25.19 -20.18
CA SER A 169 -51.08 24.16 -20.38
C SER A 169 -51.06 23.10 -19.28
N THR A 170 -52.09 23.13 -18.43
CA THR A 170 -52.74 21.93 -17.86
C THR A 170 -53.06 20.90 -18.97
N PRO A 171 -53.10 19.59 -18.65
CA PRO A 171 -52.97 18.53 -19.63
C PRO A 171 -54.21 18.43 -20.53
N ALA A 172 -54.10 18.93 -21.76
CA ALA A 172 -55.14 18.80 -22.77
C ALA A 172 -55.07 17.43 -23.45
N SER A 173 -56.24 16.81 -23.49
CA SER A 173 -56.65 15.77 -24.42
C SER A 173 -56.18 16.02 -25.86
N GLY A 174 -55.62 14.98 -26.48
CA GLY A 174 -55.75 14.76 -27.92
C GLY A 174 -54.75 15.46 -28.84
N LYS A 175 -53.51 14.97 -28.90
CA LYS A 175 -52.78 14.80 -30.16
C LYS A 175 -52.05 13.45 -30.14
N ALA A 176 -52.67 12.45 -30.76
CA ALA A 176 -52.05 11.17 -31.06
C ALA A 176 -50.75 11.40 -31.86
N ARG A 177 -49.62 11.17 -31.21
CA ARG A 177 -48.29 11.10 -31.83
C ARG A 177 -47.66 9.77 -31.42
N SER A 178 -47.50 8.89 -32.41
CA SER A 178 -46.78 7.60 -32.36
C SER A 178 -47.38 6.52 -31.42
N SER A 179 -48.55 5.99 -31.80
CA SER A 179 -49.20 4.84 -31.16
C SER A 179 -48.75 3.50 -31.77
N GLY A 180 -47.50 3.10 -31.55
CA GLY A 180 -46.99 1.79 -31.99
C GLY A 180 -45.80 1.25 -31.20
N ALA A 181 -44.94 2.11 -30.68
CA ALA A 181 -43.80 1.66 -29.88
C ALA A 181 -44.26 1.16 -28.50
N ARG A 182 -44.14 -0.15 -28.24
CA ARG A 182 -44.29 -0.70 -26.89
C ARG A 182 -43.38 0.09 -25.93
N PRO A 183 -43.87 0.50 -24.74
CA PRO A 183 -43.04 1.24 -23.79
C PRO A 183 -41.80 0.40 -23.48
N ALA A 184 -40.63 1.04 -23.55
CA ALA A 184 -39.37 0.35 -23.30
C ALA A 184 -39.38 -0.22 -21.87
N THR A 185 -39.13 -1.51 -21.75
CA THR A 185 -38.92 -2.18 -20.47
C THR A 185 -37.63 -1.66 -19.84
N LEU A 186 -37.66 -1.40 -18.53
CA LEU A 186 -36.52 -1.02 -17.72
C LEU A 186 -36.38 -1.98 -16.54
N HIS A 187 -35.15 -2.17 -16.09
CA HIS A 187 -34.84 -2.85 -14.83
C HIS A 187 -34.40 -1.80 -13.83
N LEU A 188 -35.03 -1.82 -12.66
CA LEU A 188 -34.78 -0.91 -11.55
C LEU A 188 -34.00 -1.63 -10.45
N LEU A 189 -32.92 -0.99 -9.99
CA LEU A 189 -32.17 -1.40 -8.81
C LEU A 189 -32.82 -0.79 -7.58
N VAL A 190 -33.34 -1.64 -6.69
CA VAL A 190 -34.20 -1.25 -5.57
C VAL A 190 -33.35 -0.92 -4.34
N CYS A 191 -32.91 -1.94 -3.61
CA CYS A 191 -32.13 -1.84 -2.39
C CYS A 191 -31.36 -3.14 -2.13
N PRO A 192 -30.38 -3.14 -1.20
CA PRO A 192 -29.71 -4.36 -0.77
C PRO A 192 -30.68 -5.39 -0.15
N THR A 193 -30.39 -6.67 -0.35
CA THR A 193 -31.23 -7.78 0.16
C THR A 193 -31.29 -7.85 1.68
N ARG A 194 -30.32 -7.22 2.37
CA ARG A 194 -30.28 -7.12 3.85
C ARG A 194 -31.27 -6.13 4.44
N VAL A 195 -31.85 -5.23 3.63
CA VAL A 195 -32.78 -4.19 4.11
C VAL A 195 -34.22 -4.71 4.15
N ILE A 196 -34.63 -5.49 3.16
CA ILE A 196 -36.01 -5.99 3.02
C ILE A 196 -36.02 -7.42 2.49
N SER A 197 -36.90 -8.27 3.02
CA SER A 197 -37.08 -9.63 2.54
C SER A 197 -37.81 -9.66 1.20
N LEU A 198 -37.64 -10.75 0.43
CA LEU A 198 -38.33 -10.93 -0.84
C LEU A 198 -39.86 -10.83 -0.69
N ARG A 199 -40.40 -11.38 0.40
CA ARG A 199 -41.84 -11.41 0.66
C ARG A 199 -42.38 -10.00 0.89
N ASP A 200 -41.74 -9.24 1.77
CA ASP A 200 -42.19 -7.90 2.13
C ASP A 200 -42.07 -6.96 0.92
N LEU A 201 -40.99 -7.08 0.14
CA LEU A 201 -40.83 -6.30 -1.09
C LEU A 201 -41.90 -6.63 -2.14
N PHE A 202 -42.26 -7.91 -2.27
CA PHE A 202 -43.32 -8.35 -3.17
C PHE A 202 -44.68 -7.82 -2.74
N ASP A 203 -44.98 -7.89 -1.44
CA ASP A 203 -46.24 -7.42 -0.86
C ASP A 203 -46.39 -5.90 -1.07
N VAL A 204 -45.33 -5.12 -0.82
CA VAL A 204 -45.32 -3.66 -1.07
C VAL A 204 -45.55 -3.35 -2.55
N LEU A 205 -44.76 -3.92 -3.46
CA LEU A 205 -44.82 -3.54 -4.88
C LEU A 205 -46.12 -3.96 -5.57
N LYS A 206 -46.74 -5.06 -5.13
CA LYS A 206 -48.00 -5.57 -5.70
C LYS A 206 -49.18 -4.62 -5.52
N GLU A 207 -49.15 -3.75 -4.51
CA GLU A 207 -50.23 -2.81 -4.23
C GLU A 207 -50.25 -1.59 -5.16
N PHE A 208 -49.15 -1.32 -5.88
CA PHE A 208 -49.00 -0.11 -6.69
C PHE A 208 -48.96 -0.37 -8.21
N PRO A 209 -49.44 0.57 -9.04
CA PRO A 209 -49.31 0.47 -10.50
C PRO A 209 -47.83 0.47 -10.92
N PRO A 210 -47.39 -0.42 -11.83
CA PRO A 210 -48.22 -1.20 -12.76
C PRO A 210 -48.51 -2.64 -12.30
N PHE A 211 -48.15 -3.03 -11.08
CA PHE A 211 -48.24 -4.43 -10.62
C PHE A 211 -49.61 -4.76 -10.02
N CYS A 212 -50.40 -3.75 -9.65
CA CYS A 212 -51.81 -3.90 -9.34
C CYS A 212 -52.66 -3.76 -10.61
N SER A 213 -53.69 -4.61 -10.76
CA SER A 213 -54.70 -4.41 -11.81
C SER A 213 -55.53 -3.17 -11.50
N ASN A 214 -55.82 -2.36 -12.51
CA ASN A 214 -56.78 -1.26 -12.40
C ASN A 214 -57.90 -1.43 -13.44
N ALA A 215 -58.92 -0.57 -13.39
CA ALA A 215 -60.07 -0.66 -14.28
C ALA A 215 -59.73 -0.50 -15.78
N GLU A 216 -58.55 0.06 -16.10
CA GLU A 216 -58.14 0.42 -17.46
C GLU A 216 -56.95 -0.40 -18.00
N SER A 217 -56.31 -1.23 -17.17
CA SER A 217 -55.07 -1.94 -17.51
C SER A 217 -54.84 -3.19 -16.65
N TRP A 218 -54.33 -4.23 -17.31
CA TRP A 218 -53.94 -5.48 -16.66
C TRP A 218 -52.61 -5.30 -15.92
N ALA A 219 -52.49 -5.95 -14.75
CA ALA A 219 -51.25 -5.95 -13.97
C ALA A 219 -50.06 -6.42 -14.81
N TYR A 220 -48.99 -5.63 -14.79
CA TYR A 220 -47.69 -6.04 -15.32
C TYR A 220 -47.12 -7.16 -14.43
N PRO A 221 -46.49 -8.20 -15.01
CA PRO A 221 -45.87 -9.25 -14.23
C PRO A 221 -44.81 -8.69 -13.27
N LEU A 222 -44.98 -8.90 -11.96
CA LEU A 222 -43.99 -8.55 -10.95
C LEU A 222 -42.92 -9.64 -10.88
N GLU A 223 -41.80 -9.39 -11.56
CA GLU A 223 -40.63 -10.27 -11.55
C GLU A 223 -39.51 -9.60 -10.72
N LEU A 224 -39.29 -10.12 -9.51
CA LEU A 224 -38.20 -9.73 -8.63
C LEU A 224 -37.01 -10.67 -8.80
N LYS A 225 -35.81 -10.12 -8.92
CA LYS A 225 -34.57 -10.88 -9.04
C LYS A 225 -33.52 -10.36 -8.08
N GLU A 226 -32.80 -11.29 -7.48
CA GLU A 226 -31.59 -11.01 -6.73
C GLU A 226 -30.40 -10.97 -7.69
N ILE A 227 -29.62 -9.90 -7.64
CA ILE A 227 -28.38 -9.77 -8.42
C ILE A 227 -27.22 -9.35 -7.52
N THR A 228 -26.02 -9.68 -7.96
CA THR A 228 -24.78 -9.26 -7.30
C THR A 228 -24.24 -8.02 -8.00
N VAL A 229 -23.88 -6.98 -7.25
CA VAL A 229 -23.28 -5.75 -7.78
C VAL A 229 -22.04 -5.32 -6.99
N PRO A 230 -21.10 -4.57 -7.58
CA PRO A 230 -19.95 -4.05 -6.87
C PRO A 230 -20.37 -3.07 -5.77
N LEU A 231 -19.89 -3.28 -4.55
CA LEU A 231 -20.22 -2.43 -3.41
C LEU A 231 -19.61 -1.03 -3.54
N LEU A 232 -18.41 -0.96 -4.10
CA LEU A 232 -17.61 0.27 -4.17
C LEU A 232 -17.54 0.81 -5.60
N ALA A 233 -17.31 2.12 -5.74
CA ALA A 233 -17.22 2.79 -7.02
C ALA A 233 -15.94 2.41 -7.81
N PRO A 234 -15.97 2.41 -9.16
CA PRO A 234 -14.78 2.11 -9.95
C PRO A 234 -13.76 3.24 -9.87
N THR A 235 -12.47 2.91 -9.92
CA THR A 235 -11.35 3.89 -9.93
C THR A 235 -10.83 4.21 -11.32
N SER A 236 -11.18 3.39 -12.31
CA SER A 236 -10.75 3.56 -13.69
C SER A 236 -11.90 3.39 -14.70
N PRO A 237 -11.82 4.02 -15.88
CA PRO A 237 -12.82 3.85 -16.93
C PRO A 237 -12.85 2.42 -17.47
N LYS A 238 -11.71 1.74 -17.51
CA LYS A 238 -11.61 0.33 -17.92
C LYS A 238 -12.42 -0.55 -16.95
N GLN A 239 -12.17 -0.41 -15.65
CA GLN A 239 -12.89 -1.15 -14.61
C GLN A 239 -14.41 -0.89 -14.66
N ALA A 240 -14.84 0.36 -14.87
CA ALA A 240 -16.26 0.66 -15.00
C ALA A 240 -16.92 -0.03 -16.20
N ASN A 241 -16.21 -0.15 -17.33
CA ASN A 241 -16.68 -0.88 -18.51
C ASN A 241 -16.75 -2.39 -18.25
N ASP A 242 -15.75 -2.95 -17.58
CA ASP A 242 -15.71 -4.38 -17.26
C ASP A 242 -16.84 -4.74 -16.28
N TRP A 243 -17.03 -3.96 -15.22
CA TRP A 243 -18.15 -4.15 -14.29
C TRP A 243 -19.52 -3.91 -14.92
N SER A 244 -19.62 -3.02 -15.91
CA SER A 244 -20.86 -2.83 -16.65
C SER A 244 -21.24 -4.06 -17.49
N LYS A 245 -20.26 -4.86 -17.91
CA LYS A 245 -20.49 -6.12 -18.64
C LYS A 245 -20.69 -7.31 -17.70
N GLU A 246 -20.02 -7.30 -16.55
CA GLU A 246 -20.00 -8.43 -15.61
C GLU A 246 -21.10 -8.37 -14.56
N TYR A 247 -21.50 -7.19 -14.09
CA TYR A 247 -22.45 -7.07 -12.98
C TYR A 247 -23.65 -6.20 -13.34
N TRP A 248 -23.42 -4.90 -13.48
CA TRP A 248 -24.49 -3.91 -13.70
C TRP A 248 -23.92 -2.62 -14.27
N PRO A 249 -24.66 -1.88 -15.14
CA PRO A 249 -24.20 -0.62 -15.70
C PRO A 249 -23.67 0.36 -14.65
N THR A 250 -22.38 0.64 -14.74
CA THR A 250 -21.61 1.40 -13.74
C THR A 250 -21.06 2.70 -14.33
N PHE A 251 -21.07 3.78 -13.56
CA PHE A 251 -20.50 5.07 -13.91
C PHE A 251 -19.10 5.26 -13.35
N TYR A 252 -18.21 5.78 -14.20
CA TYR A 252 -16.97 6.39 -13.76
C TYR A 252 -17.11 7.91 -13.78
N ARG A 253 -17.13 8.52 -12.59
CA ARG A 253 -16.89 9.96 -12.42
C ARG A 253 -15.37 10.09 -12.43
N LYS A 254 -14.77 10.99 -13.22
CA LYS A 254 -13.31 11.14 -13.47
C LYS A 254 -12.46 11.51 -12.23
N THR A 255 -12.89 11.09 -11.06
CA THR A 255 -12.43 11.38 -9.71
C THR A 255 -12.20 10.05 -9.00
N ASN A 256 -11.21 9.98 -8.12
CA ASN A 256 -11.00 8.81 -7.28
C ASN A 256 -11.66 9.05 -5.91
N PRO A 257 -12.74 8.33 -5.54
CA PRO A 257 -13.39 8.51 -4.24
C PRO A 257 -12.61 7.88 -3.07
N PHE A 258 -11.58 7.08 -3.37
CA PHE A 258 -10.80 6.32 -2.38
C PHE A 258 -9.37 6.83 -2.19
N GLY A 259 -8.88 7.65 -3.12
CA GLY A 259 -7.47 8.07 -3.19
C GLY A 259 -7.28 9.46 -3.78
N ALA A 260 -6.03 9.78 -4.12
CA ALA A 260 -5.69 11.03 -4.78
C ALA A 260 -6.39 11.14 -6.14
N HIS A 261 -6.70 12.37 -6.55
CA HIS A 261 -7.32 12.62 -7.83
C HIS A 261 -6.41 12.14 -8.98
N PRO A 262 -6.92 11.38 -9.98
CA PRO A 262 -6.09 10.79 -11.03
C PRO A 262 -5.25 11.80 -11.82
N SER A 263 -5.76 13.01 -12.05
CA SER A 263 -4.99 14.07 -12.71
C SER A 263 -3.83 14.58 -11.86
N SER A 264 -3.97 14.60 -10.53
CA SER A 264 -2.90 15.02 -9.61
C SER A 264 -1.79 13.98 -9.56
N ILE A 265 -2.16 12.69 -9.60
CA ILE A 265 -1.21 11.58 -9.70
C ILE A 265 -0.44 11.70 -11.02
N LYS A 266 -1.15 11.80 -12.16
CA LYS A 266 -0.54 11.92 -13.48
C LYS A 266 0.41 13.11 -13.59
N LYS A 267 0.00 14.28 -13.08
CA LYS A 267 0.84 15.47 -13.04
C LYS A 267 2.12 15.25 -12.23
N ALA A 268 2.00 14.65 -11.04
CA ALA A 268 3.16 14.36 -10.20
C ALA A 268 4.09 13.31 -10.83
N GLU A 269 3.54 12.30 -11.52
CA GLU A 269 4.34 11.31 -12.28
C GLU A 269 5.10 11.98 -13.43
N GLU A 270 4.46 12.85 -14.20
CA GLU A 270 5.10 13.63 -15.26
C GLU A 270 6.21 14.53 -14.70
N GLU A 271 5.96 15.24 -13.60
CA GLU A 271 6.95 16.09 -12.91
C GLU A 271 8.17 15.29 -12.42
N LEU A 272 7.96 14.08 -11.91
CA LEU A 272 9.03 13.24 -11.38
C LEU A 272 9.82 12.55 -12.50
N GLN A 273 9.16 12.13 -13.58
CA GLN A 273 9.77 11.34 -14.65
C GLN A 273 10.44 12.20 -15.73
N ALA A 274 9.98 13.43 -15.94
CA ALA A 274 10.57 14.42 -16.83
C ALA A 274 10.86 15.72 -16.07
N PRO A 275 11.88 15.75 -15.19
CA PRO A 275 12.27 16.96 -14.49
C PRO A 275 12.74 18.04 -15.49
N SER A 276 12.44 19.31 -15.21
CA SER A 276 13.02 20.44 -15.97
C SER A 276 14.56 20.43 -15.88
N GLU A 277 15.27 21.00 -16.85
CA GLU A 277 16.74 20.89 -16.97
C GLU A 277 17.54 21.29 -15.70
N ASP A 278 17.01 22.21 -14.88
CA ASP A 278 17.65 22.66 -13.63
C ASP A 278 17.32 21.80 -12.39
N ASN A 279 16.49 20.76 -12.52
CA ASN A 279 15.97 19.98 -11.42
C ASN A 279 16.67 18.63 -11.25
N ILE A 280 16.93 18.25 -10.00
CA ILE A 280 17.44 16.90 -9.66
C ILE A 280 16.46 15.84 -10.17
N GLY A 281 17.01 14.85 -10.89
CA GLY A 281 16.29 13.68 -11.34
C GLY A 281 15.98 12.71 -10.21
N VAL A 282 15.01 11.83 -10.43
CA VAL A 282 14.64 10.78 -9.47
C VAL A 282 15.83 9.83 -9.23
N ASP A 283 16.55 9.44 -10.28
CA ASP A 283 17.71 8.54 -10.18
C ASP A 283 18.84 9.17 -9.37
N GLU A 284 19.10 10.45 -9.57
CA GLU A 284 20.12 11.19 -8.81
C GLU A 284 19.76 11.29 -7.31
N ALA A 285 18.48 11.54 -7.00
CA ALA A 285 18.00 11.55 -5.62
C ALA A 285 18.15 10.17 -4.95
N PHE A 286 17.85 9.08 -5.68
CA PHE A 286 18.04 7.72 -5.16
C PHE A 286 19.50 7.35 -5.01
N GLU A 287 20.36 7.75 -5.94
CA GLU A 287 21.80 7.50 -5.87
C GLU A 287 22.42 8.22 -4.66
N LEU A 288 21.96 9.44 -4.37
CA LEU A 288 22.35 10.17 -3.16
C LEU A 288 21.86 9.46 -1.89
N ALA A 289 20.62 8.98 -1.86
CA ALA A 289 20.08 8.22 -0.73
C ALA A 289 20.85 6.90 -0.52
N ARG A 290 21.21 6.21 -1.60
CA ARG A 290 22.01 4.98 -1.58
C ARG A 290 23.41 5.24 -1.04
N LYS A 291 24.08 6.31 -1.49
CA LYS A 291 25.40 6.72 -0.97
C LYS A 291 25.37 6.97 0.54
N ALA A 292 24.36 7.68 1.03
CA ALA A 292 24.21 7.96 2.46
C ALA A 292 24.00 6.69 3.29
N GLY A 293 23.15 5.77 2.82
CA GLY A 293 22.95 4.48 3.47
C GLY A 293 24.22 3.62 3.47
N GLU A 294 24.86 3.47 2.32
CA GLU A 294 26.04 2.61 2.16
C GLU A 294 27.26 3.13 2.95
N GLU A 295 27.45 4.45 3.05
CA GLU A 295 28.51 5.01 3.89
C GLU A 295 28.35 4.61 5.36
N ASN A 296 27.12 4.64 5.88
CA ASN A 296 26.81 4.23 7.25
C ASN A 296 26.96 2.72 7.44
N ARG A 297 26.58 1.92 6.44
CA ARG A 297 26.81 0.47 6.43
C ARG A 297 28.31 0.15 6.49
N ARG A 298 29.12 0.80 5.64
CA ARG A 298 30.58 0.62 5.60
C ARG A 298 31.27 1.00 6.91
N LYS A 299 30.72 1.98 7.63
CA LYS A 299 31.17 2.39 8.98
C LYS A 299 30.66 1.48 10.10
N GLY A 300 29.80 0.51 9.80
CA GLY A 300 29.23 -0.42 10.79
C GLY A 300 28.15 0.19 11.69
N ILE A 301 27.63 1.38 11.35
CA ILE A 301 26.68 2.12 12.19
C ILE A 301 25.21 1.97 11.74
N GLY A 302 24.96 1.37 10.58
CA GLY A 302 23.59 1.15 10.09
C GLY A 302 23.45 0.05 9.05
N THR A 303 22.22 -0.24 8.65
CA THR A 303 21.88 -1.37 7.77
C THR A 303 22.05 -1.10 6.27
N GLY A 304 22.30 0.14 5.87
CA GLY A 304 22.40 0.55 4.45
C GLY A 304 21.14 1.17 3.86
N THR A 305 20.10 1.41 4.65
CA THR A 305 18.95 2.21 4.20
C THR A 305 19.31 3.70 4.21
N GLY A 306 18.72 4.47 3.30
CA GLY A 306 19.00 5.90 3.16
C GLY A 306 17.78 6.70 2.75
N CYS A 307 17.82 7.98 3.08
CA CYS A 307 16.73 8.93 2.92
C CYS A 307 17.28 10.27 2.39
N VAL A 308 16.64 10.80 1.36
CA VAL A 308 16.88 12.16 0.84
C VAL A 308 15.56 12.90 0.83
N VAL A 309 15.58 14.14 1.32
CA VAL A 309 14.40 15.01 1.32
C VAL A 309 14.71 16.23 0.48
N VAL A 310 13.82 16.53 -0.47
CA VAL A 310 13.96 17.67 -1.37
C VAL A 310 12.73 18.57 -1.30
N GLU A 311 12.95 19.83 -1.63
CA GLU A 311 11.91 20.83 -1.86
C GLU A 311 11.98 21.29 -3.32
N ARG A 312 10.84 21.21 -4.03
CA ARG A 312 10.70 21.75 -5.39
C ARG A 312 9.87 23.03 -5.34
N VAL A 313 10.51 24.16 -5.62
CA VAL A 313 9.90 25.50 -5.59
C VAL A 313 10.32 26.25 -6.84
N ASP A 314 9.34 26.83 -7.55
CA ASP A 314 9.54 27.69 -8.72
C ASP A 314 10.48 27.10 -9.79
N GLY A 315 10.31 25.80 -10.05
CA GLY A 315 11.09 25.07 -11.06
C GLY A 315 12.54 24.76 -10.65
N LYS A 316 12.93 25.04 -9.39
CA LYS A 316 14.22 24.68 -8.82
C LYS A 316 14.07 23.62 -7.74
N THR A 317 15.05 22.73 -7.65
CA THR A 317 15.07 21.71 -6.59
C THR A 317 16.20 21.98 -5.60
N GLN A 318 15.87 21.90 -4.32
CA GLN A 318 16.82 22.02 -3.23
C GLN A 318 16.83 20.74 -2.39
N ILE A 319 18.01 20.18 -2.18
CA ILE A 319 18.19 19.05 -1.25
C ILE A 319 18.20 19.63 0.16
N ILE A 320 17.18 19.27 0.95
CA ILE A 320 16.97 19.78 2.30
C ILE A 320 17.70 18.92 3.32
N ALA A 321 17.61 17.61 3.21
CA ALA A 321 18.25 16.69 4.15
C ALA A 321 18.68 15.40 3.46
N VAL A 322 19.77 14.82 3.94
CA VAL A 322 20.31 13.52 3.53
C VAL A 322 20.64 12.78 4.81
N ALA A 323 20.19 11.54 4.95
CA ALA A 323 20.47 10.72 6.13
C ALA A 323 20.53 9.23 5.77
N GLY A 324 21.54 8.53 6.30
CA GLY A 324 21.60 7.06 6.31
C GLY A 324 20.92 6.45 7.55
N ASP A 325 20.74 5.14 7.60
CA ASP A 325 20.42 4.43 8.84
C ASP A 325 21.61 4.54 9.82
N ALA A 326 21.35 4.80 11.09
CA ALA A 326 22.37 4.93 12.13
C ALA A 326 21.97 4.18 13.41
N ARG A 327 21.19 3.09 13.27
CA ARG A 327 20.65 2.36 14.44
C ARG A 327 21.73 1.70 15.29
N TRP A 328 22.93 1.49 14.77
CA TRP A 328 24.09 0.95 15.50
C TRP A 328 25.13 2.03 15.81
N ALA A 329 24.82 3.31 15.59
CA ALA A 329 25.72 4.38 15.99
C ALA A 329 25.91 4.38 17.52
N PRO A 330 27.15 4.57 18.01
CA PRO A 330 27.42 4.67 19.45
C PRO A 330 26.57 5.78 20.10
N ARG A 331 25.97 5.49 21.26
CA ARG A 331 25.22 6.49 22.02
C ARG A 331 26.19 7.38 22.79
N VAL A 332 26.08 8.69 22.61
CA VAL A 332 26.74 9.70 23.45
C VAL A 332 25.77 10.13 24.56
N PRO A 333 26.19 10.32 25.83
CA PRO A 333 27.54 10.15 26.38
C PRO A 333 27.67 8.89 27.29
N ASN A 334 28.74 8.10 27.12
CA ASN A 334 29.22 7.08 28.07
C ASN A 334 28.22 5.97 28.49
N ILE A 335 27.64 5.24 27.54
CA ILE A 335 27.24 3.85 27.83
C ILE A 335 28.47 2.98 27.50
N PRO A 336 28.93 2.09 28.41
CA PRO A 336 30.11 1.25 28.18
C PRO A 336 30.07 0.56 26.82
N GLU A 337 31.22 0.44 26.15
CA GLU A 337 31.29 -0.34 24.91
C GLU A 337 30.71 -1.74 25.15
N PRO A 338 29.75 -2.21 24.33
CA PRO A 338 29.10 -3.48 24.56
C PRO A 338 30.10 -4.62 24.48
N ASP A 339 29.91 -5.62 25.35
CA ASP A 339 30.56 -6.93 25.21
C ASP A 339 30.39 -7.43 23.75
N PRO A 340 31.48 -7.80 23.04
CA PRO A 340 31.41 -8.33 21.68
C PRO A 340 30.56 -9.61 21.53
N LYS A 341 30.10 -10.22 22.63
CA LYS A 341 29.14 -11.34 22.66
C LYS A 341 27.67 -10.92 22.86
N SER A 342 27.40 -9.65 23.15
CA SER A 342 26.05 -9.10 23.30
C SER A 342 25.51 -8.70 21.92
N SER A 343 24.39 -9.31 21.53
CA SER A 343 23.67 -9.03 20.29
C SER A 343 23.43 -7.52 20.10
N ARG A 344 24.22 -6.87 19.24
CA ARG A 344 24.06 -5.51 18.65
C ARG A 344 23.18 -4.55 19.46
N GLN A 345 23.75 -3.94 20.50
CA GLN A 345 23.14 -2.79 21.18
C GLN A 345 23.13 -1.58 20.24
N GLY A 346 22.02 -0.85 20.19
CA GLY A 346 21.85 0.26 19.25
C GLY A 346 20.63 1.14 19.54
N ASN A 347 20.55 2.27 18.85
CA ASN A 347 19.37 3.12 18.88
C ASN A 347 18.30 2.62 17.88
N MET A 348 17.28 1.95 18.40
CA MET A 348 16.13 1.47 17.62
C MET A 348 15.43 2.58 16.82
N MET A 349 15.57 3.84 17.23
CA MET A 349 14.95 4.99 16.57
C MET A 349 15.83 5.62 15.48
N GLY A 350 17.08 5.17 15.33
CA GLY A 350 18.07 5.69 14.37
C GLY A 350 17.82 5.32 12.91
N HIS A 351 16.56 5.22 12.48
CA HIS A 351 16.21 4.94 11.09
C HIS A 351 16.43 6.18 10.21
N ALA A 352 16.79 5.97 8.93
CA ALA A 352 17.09 7.04 7.99
C ALA A 352 15.97 8.12 7.89
N VAL A 353 14.69 7.69 7.92
CA VAL A 353 13.53 8.60 7.88
C VAL A 353 13.46 9.48 9.12
N MET A 354 13.55 8.89 10.32
CA MET A 354 13.46 9.63 11.58
C MET A 354 14.60 10.63 11.71
N ARG A 355 15.80 10.23 11.28
CA ARG A 355 16.98 11.09 11.19
C ARG A 355 16.75 12.28 10.28
N ALA A 356 16.31 12.04 9.04
CA ALA A 356 16.07 13.11 8.07
C ALA A 356 15.00 14.10 8.55
N VAL A 357 13.90 13.61 9.13
CA VAL A 357 12.84 14.45 9.72
C VAL A 357 13.38 15.27 10.89
N GLY A 358 14.16 14.68 11.79
CA GLY A 358 14.78 15.39 12.90
C GLY A 358 15.75 16.49 12.42
N MET A 359 16.57 16.18 11.41
CA MET A 359 17.48 17.14 10.78
C MET A 359 16.71 18.35 10.21
N ILE A 360 15.57 18.11 9.55
CA ILE A 360 14.69 19.18 9.06
C ILE A 360 14.12 20.01 10.21
N GLY A 361 13.69 19.36 11.30
CA GLY A 361 13.24 20.04 12.51
C GLY A 361 14.30 20.99 13.07
N ARG A 362 15.55 20.54 13.20
CA ARG A 362 16.68 21.38 13.63
C ARG A 362 16.94 22.54 12.68
N LYS A 363 16.92 22.29 11.36
CA LYS A 363 17.06 23.36 10.37
C LYS A 363 15.96 24.39 10.46
N ARG A 364 14.70 23.96 10.57
CA ARG A 364 13.54 24.85 10.75
C ARG A 364 13.70 25.75 11.96
N LEU A 365 14.19 25.22 13.09
CA LEU A 365 14.48 26.03 14.28
C LEU A 365 15.62 27.03 14.05
N ARG A 366 16.66 26.64 13.32
CA ARG A 366 17.79 27.52 12.99
C ARG A 366 17.38 28.71 12.11
N VAL A 367 16.51 28.47 11.11
CA VAL A 367 16.03 29.52 10.19
C VAL A 367 14.77 30.24 10.68
N ALA A 368 14.20 29.84 11.82
CA ALA A 368 12.91 30.33 12.30
C ALA A 368 12.93 31.84 12.54
N THR A 369 11.80 32.50 12.24
CA THR A 369 11.58 33.89 12.66
C THR A 369 11.56 33.99 14.20
N MET A 370 11.83 35.18 14.74
CA MET A 370 11.85 35.38 16.21
C MET A 370 10.55 34.96 16.90
N ALA A 371 9.39 35.14 16.25
CA ALA A 371 8.10 34.74 16.80
C ALA A 371 7.96 33.21 16.92
N ILE A 372 8.40 32.48 15.89
CA ILE A 372 8.40 31.01 15.87
C ILE A 372 9.43 30.48 16.87
N ALA A 373 10.64 31.05 16.89
CA ALA A 373 11.69 30.68 17.83
C ALA A 373 11.24 30.85 19.30
N LYS A 374 10.55 31.95 19.63
CA LYS A 374 9.99 32.16 20.98
C LYS A 374 8.93 31.13 21.35
N SER A 375 8.10 30.74 20.39
CA SER A 375 7.07 29.71 20.59
C SER A 375 7.70 28.33 20.78
N ALA A 376 8.73 28.01 20.01
CA ALA A 376 9.52 26.79 20.15
C ALA A 376 10.22 26.74 21.51
N ALA A 377 10.89 27.81 21.94
CA ALA A 377 11.52 27.89 23.26
C ALA A 377 10.51 27.71 24.41
N LYS A 378 9.29 28.26 24.26
CA LYS A 378 8.20 28.03 25.22
C LYS A 378 7.76 26.56 25.22
N ALA A 379 7.65 25.92 24.07
CA ALA A 379 7.35 24.49 23.99
C ALA A 379 8.47 23.65 24.62
N GLU A 380 9.73 24.01 24.39
CA GLU A 380 10.88 23.35 25.01
C GLU A 380 10.90 23.49 26.53
N SER A 381 10.43 24.63 27.05
CA SER A 381 10.25 24.83 28.50
C SER A 381 9.26 23.83 29.12
N ASN A 382 8.34 23.25 28.34
CA ASN A 382 7.44 22.21 28.85
C ASN A 382 8.13 20.84 28.98
N PHE A 383 9.19 20.55 28.20
CA PHE A 383 10.00 19.34 28.41
C PHE A 383 10.70 19.36 29.77
N HIS A 384 10.95 20.55 30.33
CA HIS A 384 11.51 20.71 31.67
C HIS A 384 10.60 20.13 32.76
N LYS A 385 9.28 20.13 32.54
CA LYS A 385 8.31 19.53 33.47
C LYS A 385 8.26 18.00 33.36
N GLY A 386 8.75 17.42 32.27
CA GLY A 386 8.74 15.97 31.99
C GLY A 386 10.03 15.22 32.34
N GLY A 387 11.02 15.87 32.96
CA GLY A 387 12.26 15.22 33.39
C GLY A 387 13.33 14.99 32.30
N LEU A 388 13.10 15.41 31.06
CA LEU A 388 14.08 15.28 29.95
C LEU A 388 15.24 16.31 30.02
N ALA A 389 15.24 17.22 30.99
CA ALA A 389 16.30 18.22 31.15
C ALA A 389 17.61 17.63 31.71
N VAL A 390 17.58 16.40 32.24
CA VAL A 390 18.73 15.82 32.96
C VAL A 390 19.88 15.43 32.02
N ASP A 391 19.60 15.21 30.73
CA ASP A 391 20.63 14.90 29.73
C ASP A 391 20.29 15.46 28.32
N PRO A 392 20.74 16.68 28.00
CA PRO A 392 20.60 17.27 26.67
C PRO A 392 21.25 16.42 25.56
N ALA A 393 22.33 15.69 25.87
CA ALA A 393 22.97 14.80 24.91
C ALA A 393 22.09 13.58 24.62
N ALA A 394 21.40 13.02 25.61
CA ALA A 394 20.41 11.96 25.39
C ALA A 394 19.20 12.45 24.59
N ARG A 395 18.71 13.67 24.84
CA ARG A 395 17.66 14.30 24.04
C ARG A 395 18.08 14.40 22.57
N ASP A 396 19.29 14.90 22.33
CA ASP A 396 19.83 15.11 20.98
C ASP A 396 20.27 13.80 20.30
N ALA A 397 20.53 12.73 21.07
CA ALA A 397 20.85 11.41 20.56
C ALA A 397 19.62 10.55 20.21
N PHE A 398 18.40 10.97 20.59
CA PHE A 398 17.21 10.13 20.51
C PHE A 398 16.91 9.65 19.08
N PHE A 399 17.00 10.55 18.10
CA PHE A 399 16.86 10.19 16.68
C PHE A 399 18.20 10.09 15.95
N ALA A 400 19.32 10.48 16.57
CA ALA A 400 20.60 10.69 15.89
C ALA A 400 20.47 11.68 14.71
N ASP A 401 19.79 12.80 14.95
CA ASP A 401 19.38 13.81 13.98
C ASP A 401 20.40 14.95 13.79
N LEU A 402 21.63 14.73 14.26
CA LEU A 402 22.83 15.47 13.84
C LEU A 402 23.58 14.70 12.75
N PRO A 403 24.30 15.39 11.85
CA PRO A 403 25.05 14.71 10.78
C PRO A 403 26.19 13.87 11.38
N ILE A 404 26.28 12.61 10.95
CA ILE A 404 27.34 11.66 11.36
C ILE A 404 28.42 11.56 10.28
N THR A 405 28.03 11.68 9.02
CA THR A 405 28.96 11.62 7.87
C THR A 405 29.19 12.98 7.24
N GLU A 406 30.28 13.08 6.47
CA GLU A 406 30.58 14.28 5.71
C GLU A 406 29.49 14.59 4.69
N LEU A 407 28.96 13.54 4.05
CA LEU A 407 27.88 13.67 3.09
C LEU A 407 26.63 14.30 3.73
N GLU A 408 26.23 13.82 4.91
CA GLU A 408 25.10 14.39 5.66
C GLU A 408 25.38 15.84 6.06
N ARG A 409 26.60 16.13 6.52
CA ARG A 409 27.03 17.46 6.99
C ARG A 409 26.92 18.54 5.90
N VAL A 410 27.40 18.24 4.68
CA VAL A 410 27.37 19.18 3.54
C VAL A 410 25.97 19.69 3.25
N TYR A 411 24.95 18.85 3.41
CA TYR A 411 23.57 19.29 3.23
C TYR A 411 22.97 19.87 4.50
N PHE A 412 23.30 19.34 5.68
CA PHE A 412 22.76 19.80 6.96
C PHE A 412 23.15 21.24 7.33
N GLU A 413 24.35 21.68 6.94
CA GLU A 413 24.83 23.04 7.24
C GLU A 413 24.19 24.12 6.36
N LYS A 414 23.55 23.75 5.24
CA LYS A 414 22.88 24.69 4.35
C LYS A 414 21.52 25.12 4.89
N ASP A 415 21.33 26.43 5.06
CA ASP A 415 20.07 27.05 5.48
C ASP A 415 19.20 27.39 4.27
N ASN A 416 18.68 26.33 3.65
CA ASN A 416 17.90 26.37 2.42
C ASN A 416 16.41 26.07 2.65
N LEU A 417 15.89 26.41 3.83
CA LEU A 417 14.48 26.31 4.16
C LEU A 417 13.88 27.69 4.41
N LYS A 418 12.60 27.84 4.04
CA LYS A 418 11.86 29.07 4.36
C LYS A 418 11.65 29.23 5.87
N PRO A 419 11.88 30.44 6.45
CA PRO A 419 11.70 30.73 7.88
C PRO A 419 10.30 30.48 8.45
N ASP A 420 9.27 30.52 7.61
CA ASP A 420 7.85 30.40 7.95
C ASP A 420 7.25 29.03 7.61
N GLY A 421 8.07 28.08 7.13
CA GLY A 421 7.57 26.78 6.74
C GLY A 421 7.18 25.89 7.93
N TYR A 422 6.21 25.01 7.69
CA TYR A 422 5.62 24.15 8.70
C TYR A 422 6.06 22.69 8.51
N LEU A 423 6.77 22.13 9.50
CA LEU A 423 7.27 20.75 9.48
C LEU A 423 7.93 20.39 8.12
N CYS A 424 7.54 19.26 7.54
CA CYS A 424 7.96 18.79 6.23
C CYS A 424 6.88 19.02 5.15
N LEU A 425 6.02 20.02 5.33
CA LEU A 425 4.94 20.34 4.39
C LEU A 425 5.50 20.61 2.98
N LYS A 426 4.89 19.99 1.97
CA LYS A 426 5.29 20.04 0.54
C LYS A 426 6.67 19.47 0.21
N LEU A 427 7.36 18.85 1.17
CA LEU A 427 8.63 18.17 0.90
C LEU A 427 8.39 16.81 0.24
N GLU A 428 9.31 16.42 -0.64
CA GLU A 428 9.34 15.11 -1.30
C GLU A 428 10.44 14.26 -0.65
N VAL A 429 10.12 13.01 -0.31
CA VAL A 429 11.02 12.11 0.40
C VAL A 429 11.36 10.91 -0.49
N PHE A 430 12.64 10.71 -0.75
CA PHE A 430 13.19 9.59 -1.51
C PHE A 430 13.83 8.58 -0.56
N LEU A 431 13.36 7.33 -0.59
CA LEU A 431 13.75 6.28 0.35
C LEU A 431 14.29 5.06 -0.39
N THR A 432 15.47 4.56 -0.04
CA THR A 432 15.98 3.35 -0.70
C THR A 432 15.07 2.15 -0.48
N HIS A 433 14.47 2.03 0.71
CA HIS A 433 13.57 0.95 1.09
C HIS A 433 12.24 1.52 1.61
N GLU A 434 11.17 0.75 1.46
CA GLU A 434 9.87 1.07 2.04
C GLU A 434 10.01 1.25 3.56
N PRO A 435 9.53 2.37 4.13
CA PRO A 435 9.68 2.64 5.55
C PRO A 435 8.81 1.70 6.37
N CYS A 436 9.32 1.32 7.54
CA CYS A 436 8.53 0.55 8.50
C CYS A 436 7.38 1.39 9.09
N ILE A 437 6.44 0.74 9.79
CA ILE A 437 5.26 1.38 10.42
C ILE A 437 5.62 2.65 11.22
N MET A 438 6.68 2.60 12.03
CA MET A 438 7.16 3.76 12.80
C MET A 438 7.54 4.94 11.90
N CYS A 439 8.32 4.67 10.85
CA CYS A 439 8.77 5.69 9.91
C CYS A 439 7.61 6.21 9.06
N SER A 440 6.70 5.33 8.62
CA SER A 440 5.47 5.70 7.91
C SER A 440 4.60 6.64 8.73
N MET A 441 4.39 6.35 10.02
CA MET A 441 3.63 7.23 10.91
C MET A 441 4.39 8.53 11.21
N GLY A 442 5.72 8.48 11.31
CA GLY A 442 6.57 9.66 11.41
C GLY A 442 6.40 10.62 10.23
N LEU A 443 6.26 10.09 9.00
CA LEU A 443 5.99 10.86 7.80
C LEU A 443 4.60 11.53 7.83
N VAL A 444 3.57 10.80 8.30
CA VAL A 444 2.21 11.34 8.51
C VAL A 444 2.26 12.51 9.50
N HIS A 445 2.90 12.33 10.67
CA HIS A 445 3.03 13.38 11.67
C HIS A 445 3.82 14.59 11.17
N SER A 446 4.80 14.37 10.29
CA SER A 446 5.64 15.42 9.70
C SER A 446 4.95 16.17 8.54
N ARG A 447 3.75 15.75 8.15
CA ARG A 447 2.98 16.31 7.04
C ARG A 447 3.72 16.36 5.70
N VAL A 448 4.47 15.30 5.38
CA VAL A 448 5.19 15.22 4.11
C VAL A 448 4.25 15.33 2.92
N GLY A 449 4.73 15.85 1.79
CA GLY A 449 3.91 16.02 0.59
C GLY A 449 3.88 14.76 -0.28
N ARG A 450 5.05 14.21 -0.59
CA ARG A 450 5.22 13.05 -1.47
C ARG A 450 6.28 12.11 -0.92
N VAL A 451 6.10 10.81 -1.10
CA VAL A 451 7.09 9.79 -0.74
C VAL A 451 7.32 8.87 -1.91
N ILE A 452 8.58 8.60 -2.23
CA ILE A 452 8.99 7.71 -3.31
C ILE A 452 10.00 6.72 -2.73
N PHE A 453 9.80 5.42 -2.94
CA PHE A 453 10.75 4.40 -2.50
C PHE A 453 11.15 3.42 -3.61
N LYS A 454 12.37 2.88 -3.54
CA LYS A 454 12.93 1.98 -4.57
C LYS A 454 12.62 0.50 -4.30
N THR A 455 12.79 0.05 -3.05
CA THR A 455 12.65 -1.38 -2.67
C THR A 455 11.47 -1.58 -1.73
N ARG A 456 10.51 -2.42 -2.10
CA ARG A 456 9.37 -2.81 -1.24
C ARG A 456 9.85 -3.69 -0.07
N MET A 457 9.20 -3.58 1.09
CA MET A 457 9.53 -4.37 2.29
C MET A 457 8.30 -5.17 2.76
N PRO A 458 7.95 -6.30 2.12
CA PRO A 458 6.72 -7.07 2.40
C PRO A 458 6.43 -7.33 3.88
N GLU A 459 7.45 -7.68 4.66
CA GLU A 459 7.30 -8.10 6.06
C GLU A 459 7.29 -6.95 7.07
N THR A 460 7.78 -5.76 6.69
CA THR A 460 8.02 -4.66 7.66
C THR A 460 7.50 -3.30 7.20
N GLY A 461 7.22 -3.15 5.91
CA GLY A 461 6.78 -1.92 5.26
C GLY A 461 5.40 -1.47 5.72
N GLY A 462 5.25 -0.17 5.98
CA GLY A 462 4.00 0.42 6.44
C GLY A 462 3.21 1.17 5.37
N LEU A 463 3.73 1.36 4.16
CA LEU A 463 3.08 2.20 3.13
C LEU A 463 2.17 1.41 2.20
N THR A 464 2.55 0.17 1.89
CA THR A 464 1.75 -0.74 1.05
C THR A 464 0.45 -1.15 1.73
N ALA A 465 -0.61 -1.24 0.93
CA ALA A 465 -1.98 -1.54 1.39
C ALA A 465 -2.48 -2.90 0.88
N GLU A 466 -1.72 -3.55 0.01
CA GLU A 466 -2.01 -4.84 -0.58
C GLU A 466 -1.84 -5.95 0.45
N MET A 467 -2.95 -6.61 0.82
CA MET A 467 -2.95 -7.81 1.68
C MET A 467 -2.89 -9.11 0.88
N ASN A 468 -3.12 -9.04 -0.43
CA ASN A 468 -3.06 -10.16 -1.36
C ASN A 468 -2.13 -9.78 -2.51
N SER A 469 -1.43 -10.77 -3.07
CA SER A 469 -0.69 -10.57 -4.32
C SER A 469 -1.67 -10.15 -5.40
N ASN A 470 -1.43 -9.01 -6.02
CA ASN A 470 -2.26 -8.45 -7.07
C ASN A 470 -1.36 -7.70 -8.07
N ASP A 471 -1.96 -7.07 -9.07
CA ASP A 471 -1.23 -6.22 -10.03
C ASP A 471 -0.43 -5.10 -9.35
N SER A 472 -0.69 -4.84 -8.06
CA SER A 472 -0.05 -3.97 -7.05
C SER A 472 1.38 -4.34 -6.64
N GLY A 473 1.68 -5.64 -6.62
CA GLY A 473 2.94 -6.19 -6.14
C GLY A 473 2.74 -7.32 -5.12
N PRO A 474 3.83 -7.77 -4.47
CA PRO A 474 3.76 -8.82 -3.47
C PRO A 474 2.95 -8.37 -2.25
N VAL A 475 2.46 -9.36 -1.50
CA VAL A 475 1.72 -9.17 -0.24
C VAL A 475 2.54 -8.32 0.72
N GLY A 476 1.95 -7.25 1.24
CA GLY A 476 2.50 -6.47 2.34
C GLY A 476 1.67 -6.64 3.61
N LEU A 477 2.00 -5.86 4.64
CA LEU A 477 1.24 -5.84 5.90
C LEU A 477 -0.16 -5.21 5.76
N GLY A 478 -0.45 -4.52 4.65
CA GLY A 478 -1.78 -4.01 4.33
C GLY A 478 -2.21 -2.77 5.13
N TYR A 479 -1.27 -2.03 5.73
CA TYR A 479 -1.58 -0.86 6.53
C TYR A 479 -1.99 0.34 5.66
N GLY A 480 -1.34 0.56 4.51
CA GLY A 480 -1.67 1.67 3.60
C GLY A 480 -1.51 3.06 4.22
N MET A 481 -0.48 3.28 5.06
CA MET A 481 -0.39 4.47 5.92
C MET A 481 -0.30 5.81 5.17
N CYS A 482 0.06 5.81 3.88
CA CYS A 482 0.10 7.03 3.06
C CYS A 482 -1.30 7.64 2.84
N TRP A 483 -2.36 6.82 2.86
CA TRP A 483 -3.71 7.26 2.53
C TRP A 483 -4.79 6.51 3.33
N ARG A 484 -5.12 7.05 4.50
CA ARG A 484 -6.17 6.52 5.40
C ARG A 484 -7.15 7.63 5.73
N LYS A 485 -8.45 7.32 5.75
CA LYS A 485 -9.51 8.30 6.08
C LYS A 485 -9.53 8.61 7.58
N GLU A 486 -9.02 7.68 8.37
CA GLU A 486 -8.94 7.72 9.82
C GLU A 486 -7.76 8.58 10.32
N LEU A 487 -6.82 8.94 9.44
CA LEU A 487 -5.67 9.77 9.75
C LEU A 487 -5.88 11.21 9.29
N ASN A 488 -5.38 12.17 10.08
CA ASN A 488 -5.51 13.61 9.81
C ASN A 488 -4.63 14.12 8.65
N TRP A 489 -3.71 13.29 8.13
CA TRP A 489 -2.85 13.67 7.03
C TRP A 489 -2.70 12.52 6.03
N GLN A 490 -2.64 12.88 4.76
CA GLN A 490 -2.51 11.96 3.63
C GLN A 490 -1.46 12.52 2.69
N PHE A 491 -0.68 11.65 2.08
CA PHE A 491 0.34 12.02 1.11
C PHE A 491 0.39 11.01 -0.03
N MET A 492 0.79 11.47 -1.21
CA MET A 492 0.92 10.59 -2.37
C MET A 492 2.21 9.79 -2.26
N CYS A 493 2.15 8.51 -2.65
CA CYS A 493 3.27 7.59 -2.53
C CYS A 493 3.48 6.81 -3.82
N TRP A 494 4.74 6.66 -4.22
CA TRP A 494 5.14 5.90 -5.40
C TRP A 494 6.22 4.88 -5.08
N GLU A 495 6.14 3.75 -5.76
CA GLU A 495 7.19 2.76 -5.87
C GLU A 495 7.94 2.96 -7.20
N TYR A 496 9.27 2.99 -7.15
CA TYR A 496 10.12 3.22 -8.32
C TYR A 496 10.62 1.90 -8.91
N ILE A 497 9.78 1.30 -9.76
CA ILE A 497 9.95 -0.07 -10.26
C ILE A 497 10.69 -0.13 -11.59
N PRO A 498 11.46 -1.19 -11.89
CA PRO A 498 12.03 -1.42 -13.22
C PRO A 498 10.92 -1.65 -14.26
N VAL A 499 11.18 -1.18 -15.47
CA VAL A 499 10.37 -1.42 -16.68
C VAL A 499 11.00 -2.62 -17.37
N GLU A 500 10.41 -3.80 -17.24
CA GLU A 500 10.78 -4.94 -18.07
C GLU A 500 10.25 -4.73 -19.51
N GLU A 501 11.02 -5.13 -20.52
CA GLU A 501 10.71 -4.91 -21.96
C GLU A 501 9.44 -5.61 -22.47
N SER A 502 8.78 -6.42 -21.63
CA SER A 502 7.66 -7.28 -22.01
C SER A 502 6.28 -6.76 -21.56
N GLY A 503 6.08 -5.48 -21.26
CA GLY A 503 4.72 -4.87 -21.19
C GLY A 503 3.73 -5.43 -20.16
N THR A 504 4.11 -6.43 -19.37
CA THR A 504 3.36 -6.99 -18.24
C THR A 504 4.29 -6.96 -17.04
N VAL A 505 3.85 -6.27 -16.00
CA VAL A 505 4.63 -6.12 -14.77
C VAL A 505 4.58 -7.45 -14.03
N ASP A 506 5.54 -8.34 -14.25
CA ASP A 506 5.70 -9.47 -13.36
C ASP A 506 6.43 -9.00 -12.10
N ARG A 507 5.64 -8.62 -11.08
CA ARG A 507 6.18 -8.10 -9.81
C ARG A 507 6.77 -9.22 -8.94
N GLN A 508 6.71 -10.47 -9.37
CA GLN A 508 7.26 -11.63 -8.64
C GLN A 508 8.79 -11.74 -8.78
N SER A 509 9.37 -11.31 -9.91
CA SER A 509 10.81 -11.45 -10.22
C SER A 509 11.72 -10.66 -9.27
N SER A 510 11.22 -9.59 -8.67
CA SER A 510 11.99 -8.75 -7.73
C SER A 510 12.39 -9.47 -6.44
N VAL A 511 11.79 -10.62 -6.12
CA VAL A 511 12.19 -11.48 -4.99
C VAL A 511 13.39 -12.37 -5.35
N GLU A 512 13.51 -12.82 -6.61
CA GLU A 512 14.62 -13.68 -7.04
C GLU A 512 15.90 -12.89 -7.32
N VAL A 513 15.79 -11.66 -7.84
CA VAL A 513 16.94 -10.77 -8.07
C VAL A 513 17.66 -10.40 -6.76
N LEU A 514 16.97 -10.49 -5.60
CA LEU A 514 17.57 -10.24 -4.28
C LEU A 514 18.52 -11.35 -3.80
N ARG A 515 18.54 -12.52 -4.44
CA ARG A 515 19.50 -13.58 -4.09
C ARG A 515 20.85 -13.43 -4.81
N ASP A 516 20.88 -12.76 -5.96
CA ASP A 516 22.10 -12.69 -6.80
C ASP A 516 22.88 -11.37 -6.66
N GLU A 517 22.36 -10.34 -5.98
CA GLU A 517 23.18 -9.20 -5.56
C GLU A 517 23.98 -9.50 -4.29
N LYS A 518 25.06 -10.29 -4.43
CA LYS A 518 26.32 -10.21 -3.66
C LYS A 518 26.23 -9.75 -2.19
N TYR A 519 25.39 -10.39 -1.37
CA TYR A 519 25.52 -10.37 0.09
C TYR A 519 26.08 -11.74 0.53
N PRO A 520 27.20 -11.80 1.29
CA PRO A 520 27.64 -13.07 1.85
C PRO A 520 26.60 -13.57 2.86
N PRO A 521 26.23 -14.86 2.84
CA PRO A 521 25.32 -15.42 3.83
C PRO A 521 25.91 -15.29 5.24
N SER A 522 25.08 -14.92 6.21
CA SER A 522 25.43 -15.01 7.63
C SER A 522 25.75 -16.47 8.00
N PRO A 523 26.71 -16.73 8.90
CA PRO A 523 27.08 -18.10 9.24
C PRO A 523 25.96 -18.80 10.04
N THR A 524 25.74 -20.06 9.65
CA THR A 524 25.04 -21.18 10.33
C THR A 524 23.52 -21.13 10.39
N ASP A 525 22.92 -21.67 9.33
CA ASP A 525 21.60 -22.30 9.33
C ASP A 525 21.84 -23.81 9.42
N ASP A 526 21.73 -24.36 10.62
CA ASP A 526 21.63 -25.81 10.89
C ASP A 526 20.73 -25.95 12.12
N THR A 527 19.43 -25.68 11.94
CA THR A 527 18.40 -26.08 12.90
C THR A 527 17.14 -26.41 12.10
N PRO A 528 16.57 -27.63 12.24
CA PRO A 528 15.36 -27.99 11.50
C PRO A 528 14.19 -27.07 11.91
N PRO A 529 13.25 -26.79 10.98
CA PRO A 529 12.19 -25.81 11.22
C PRO A 529 11.34 -26.23 12.40
N GLN A 530 11.32 -25.40 13.45
CA GLN A 530 10.29 -25.48 14.46
C GLN A 530 9.00 -24.96 13.85
N ASP A 531 7.92 -25.72 13.97
CA ASP A 531 6.56 -25.31 13.62
C ASP A 531 6.20 -24.05 14.42
N ILE A 532 6.37 -22.88 13.80
CA ILE A 532 5.84 -21.63 14.32
C ILE A 532 4.37 -21.61 13.90
N GLU A 533 3.49 -22.00 14.83
CA GLU A 533 2.06 -21.75 14.73
C GLU A 533 1.84 -20.30 14.31
N SER A 534 1.21 -20.14 13.15
CA SER A 534 0.76 -18.87 12.59
C SER A 534 0.16 -17.99 13.69
N ALA A 535 0.71 -16.78 13.86
CA ALA A 535 0.11 -15.74 14.67
C ALA A 535 -1.19 -15.26 14.01
N ASN A 536 -2.24 -16.08 14.13
CA ASN A 536 -3.63 -15.66 13.98
C ASN A 536 -3.94 -14.71 15.14
N VAL A 537 -3.57 -13.44 14.99
CA VAL A 537 -4.09 -12.37 15.83
C VAL A 537 -5.56 -12.21 15.46
N THR A 538 -6.39 -12.97 16.17
CA THR A 538 -7.84 -12.82 16.18
C THR A 538 -8.20 -11.40 16.62
N VAL A 539 -9.22 -10.86 15.96
CA VAL A 539 -9.72 -9.48 15.95
C VAL A 539 -10.36 -9.05 17.29
N THR A 540 -9.89 -9.56 18.42
CA THR A 540 -10.59 -9.48 19.72
C THR A 540 -9.83 -8.82 20.87
N SER A 541 -8.58 -8.36 20.69
CA SER A 541 -7.83 -7.75 21.82
C SER A 541 -7.87 -6.21 21.93
N PHE A 542 -8.50 -5.49 20.99
CA PHE A 542 -8.57 -4.02 21.04
C PHE A 542 -9.64 -3.44 21.98
N ALA A 543 -10.49 -4.26 22.59
CA ALA A 543 -11.64 -3.81 23.39
C ALA A 543 -11.40 -3.72 24.91
N ARG A 544 -10.16 -3.83 25.41
CA ARG A 544 -9.89 -3.91 26.86
C ARG A 544 -8.86 -2.95 27.46
N MET A 545 -8.49 -1.87 26.77
CA MET A 545 -7.66 -0.81 27.36
C MET A 545 -8.37 0.55 27.38
N HIS A 546 -9.56 0.57 27.97
CA HIS A 546 -10.17 1.76 28.55
C HIS A 546 -10.69 1.42 29.95
N VAL A 547 -9.85 1.65 30.96
CA VAL A 547 -10.21 2.09 32.32
C VAL A 547 -9.12 3.06 32.77
#